data_AF-A0A355S9I5-F1
#
_entry.id   AF-A0A355S9I5-F1
#
_cell.length_a   1.000
_cell.length_b   1.000
_cell.length_c   1.000
_cell.angle_alpha   90.00
_cell.angle_beta   90.00
_cell.angle_gamma   90.00
#
_symmetry.space_group_name_H-M   'P 1'
#
loop_
_entity.id
_entity.type
_entity.pdbx_description
1 polymer ?
#
loop_
_entity_poly.entity_id
_entity_poly.type
_entity_poly.pdbx_seq_one_letter_code
_entity_poly.pdbx_strand_id
1 'polypeptide(L)'
;MALCNELAAQQGNPEVVAPQADLWLSNPGSKGPGKGKHVVLIAAEQEYRSEQSMPMLAKVLSSHHGFDCTVLFSVNEKGEVDPTVPAPFKDKTKRHNIPGLDHLKKADCVIWISRFMHLPEDQMQRFYDYFDSGKPLIA
;
A
#
# COMPACT_ATOMS: atom_id res chain seq x y z
N MET A 1 35.94 -8.70 52.05
CA MET A 1 36.19 -8.53 50.61
C MET A 1 34.90 -7.99 50.01
N ALA A 2 34.94 -6.73 49.55
CA ALA A 2 34.04 -5.96 48.67
C ALA A 2 32.49 -6.07 48.76
N LEU A 3 31.87 -4.89 48.85
CA LEU A 3 30.48 -4.57 48.48
C LEU A 3 30.13 -5.01 47.04
N CYS A 4 28.86 -5.36 46.81
CA CYS A 4 28.01 -5.02 45.63
C CYS A 4 26.75 -5.91 45.68
N ASN A 5 25.55 -5.54 45.26
CA ASN A 5 24.87 -4.28 44.99
C ASN A 5 23.40 -4.70 44.76
N GLU A 6 22.45 -3.91 45.25
CA GLU A 6 21.07 -3.98 44.80
C GLU A 6 21.00 -3.68 43.29
N LEU A 7 20.10 -4.35 42.57
CA LEU A 7 19.28 -3.81 41.47
C LEU A 7 18.45 -4.95 40.90
N ALA A 8 17.23 -5.09 41.43
CA ALA A 8 16.17 -5.81 40.75
C ALA A 8 15.86 -5.05 39.45
N ALA A 9 16.25 -5.63 38.32
CA ALA A 9 15.83 -5.14 37.01
C ALA A 9 14.34 -5.44 36.83
N GLN A 10 13.49 -4.45 37.10
CA GLN A 10 12.13 -4.41 36.57
C GLN A 10 12.23 -4.21 35.05
N GLN A 11 12.46 -5.30 34.31
CA GLN A 11 12.24 -5.34 32.86
C GLN A 11 10.79 -5.74 32.60
N GLY A 12 9.91 -4.77 32.76
CA GLY A 12 8.56 -4.80 32.21
C GLY A 12 8.35 -3.50 31.46
N ASN A 13 8.97 -3.34 30.30
CA ASN A 13 8.57 -2.27 29.40
C ASN A 13 7.17 -2.64 28.90
N PRO A 14 6.12 -1.84 29.14
CA PRO A 14 4.81 -2.15 28.60
C PRO A 14 4.97 -2.26 27.08
N GLU A 15 4.54 -3.39 26.53
CA GLU A 15 4.47 -3.58 25.10
C GLU A 15 3.51 -2.51 24.56
N VAL A 16 4.08 -1.42 24.05
CA VAL A 16 3.31 -0.37 23.39
C VAL A 16 2.83 -1.02 22.11
N VAL A 17 1.62 -1.58 22.16
CA VAL A 17 0.92 -2.03 20.98
C VAL A 17 0.65 -0.79 20.15
N ALA A 18 1.55 -0.51 19.20
CA ALA A 18 1.34 0.51 18.20
C ALA A 18 -0.01 0.21 17.53
N PRO A 19 -0.86 1.23 17.27
CA PRO A 19 -2.04 1.03 16.45
C PRO A 19 -1.62 0.32 15.19
N GLN A 20 -2.36 -0.74 14.80
CA GLN A 20 -2.12 -1.43 13.54
C GLN A 20 -2.12 -0.38 12.43
N ALA A 21 -0.93 -0.05 11.92
CA ALA A 21 -0.81 0.95 10.88
C ALA A 21 -1.49 0.42 9.62
N ASP A 22 -2.16 1.31 8.90
CA ASP A 22 -2.68 1.00 7.58
C ASP A 22 -1.54 0.47 6.69
N LEU A 23 -1.81 -0.57 5.90
CA LEU A 23 -0.84 -1.14 4.96
C LEU A 23 -0.78 -0.37 3.62
N TRP A 24 -1.18 0.90 3.65
CA TRP A 24 -1.20 1.83 2.53
C TRP A 24 -0.79 3.23 3.00
N LEU A 25 -0.42 4.09 2.04
CA LEU A 25 -0.10 5.50 2.34
C LEU A 25 -1.25 6.40 1.90
N SER A 26 -1.53 7.42 2.70
CA SER A 26 -2.50 8.48 2.39
C SER A 26 -1.82 9.84 2.31
N ASN A 27 -2.04 10.53 1.20
CA ASN A 27 -1.44 11.82 0.88
C ASN A 27 -2.58 12.81 0.59
N PRO A 28 -3.02 13.61 1.59
CA PRO A 28 -4.09 14.57 1.37
C PRO A 28 -3.66 15.65 0.36
N GLY A 29 -4.60 16.05 -0.48
CA GLY A 29 -4.42 17.03 -1.53
C GLY A 29 -4.37 18.46 -1.00
N SER A 30 -3.36 19.21 -1.45
CA SER A 30 -3.24 20.66 -1.23
C SER A 30 -4.23 21.44 -2.12
N LYS A 31 -4.00 22.73 -2.35
CA LYS A 31 -4.76 23.50 -3.33
C LYS A 31 -4.24 23.20 -4.73
N GLY A 32 -5.14 23.02 -5.70
CA GLY A 32 -4.76 22.80 -7.09
C GLY A 32 -5.94 22.31 -7.94
N PRO A 33 -5.72 22.11 -9.25
CA PRO A 33 -6.76 21.67 -10.18
C PRO A 33 -7.34 20.28 -9.86
N GLY A 34 -6.61 19.45 -9.13
CA GLY A 34 -7.05 18.13 -8.67
C GLY A 34 -7.88 18.15 -7.39
N LYS A 35 -8.23 19.33 -6.84
CA LYS A 35 -8.96 19.39 -5.58
C LYS A 35 -10.32 18.69 -5.68
N GLY A 36 -10.62 17.84 -4.70
CA GLY A 36 -11.86 17.05 -4.66
C GLY A 36 -11.82 15.84 -5.57
N LYS A 37 -10.65 15.49 -6.12
CA LYS A 37 -10.42 14.27 -6.89
C LYS A 37 -9.48 13.33 -6.15
N HIS A 38 -9.78 12.04 -6.20
CA HIS A 38 -9.00 10.99 -5.53
C HIS A 38 -8.30 10.09 -6.54
N VAL A 39 -6.98 9.99 -6.45
CA VAL A 39 -6.15 9.10 -7.26
C VAL A 39 -5.67 7.93 -6.42
N VAL A 40 -5.91 6.71 -6.89
CA VAL A 40 -5.36 5.50 -6.27
C VAL A 40 -4.18 5.00 -7.09
N LEU A 41 -3.02 4.88 -6.45
CA LEU A 41 -1.78 4.39 -7.06
C LEU A 41 -1.52 2.98 -6.52
N ILE A 42 -1.30 2.01 -7.40
CA ILE A 42 -1.09 0.61 -7.02
C ILE A 42 0.33 0.20 -7.42
N ALA A 43 1.14 -0.13 -6.42
CA ALA A 43 2.48 -0.70 -6.55
C ALA A 43 2.43 -2.20 -6.25
N ALA A 44 2.38 -3.03 -7.29
CA ALA A 44 2.19 -4.48 -7.17
C ALA A 44 3.08 -5.26 -8.16
N GLU A 45 4.37 -4.92 -8.19
CA GLU A 45 5.40 -5.61 -8.96
C GLU A 45 6.75 -5.62 -8.21
N GLN A 46 7.77 -6.28 -8.77
CA GLN A 46 9.03 -6.58 -8.08
C GLN A 46 10.29 -6.08 -8.82
N GLU A 47 10.17 -5.51 -10.01
CA GLU A 47 11.28 -5.28 -10.95
C GLU A 47 11.71 -3.81 -11.03
N TYR A 48 10.75 -2.88 -10.97
CA TYR A 48 10.95 -1.45 -11.24
C TYR A 48 10.86 -0.59 -9.98
N ARG A 49 10.71 -1.22 -8.81
CA ARG A 49 10.67 -0.55 -7.51
C ARG A 49 9.54 0.47 -7.42
N SER A 50 8.36 0.07 -7.91
CA SER A 50 7.15 0.89 -7.88
C SER A 50 6.74 1.29 -6.47
N GLU A 51 7.06 0.50 -5.45
CA GLU A 51 6.85 0.87 -4.04
C GLU A 51 7.70 2.05 -3.56
N GLN A 52 8.79 2.41 -4.27
CA GLN A 52 9.53 3.65 -4.04
C GLN A 52 9.00 4.79 -4.90
N SER A 53 8.72 4.53 -6.18
CA SER A 53 8.33 5.58 -7.12
C SER A 53 6.88 6.06 -6.92
N MET A 54 5.93 5.18 -6.61
CA MET A 54 4.52 5.54 -6.40
C MET A 54 4.31 6.48 -5.20
N PRO A 55 4.93 6.27 -4.02
CA PRO A 55 4.86 7.26 -2.93
C PRO A 55 5.39 8.64 -3.30
N MET A 56 6.49 8.70 -4.06
CA MET A 56 7.04 9.98 -4.53
C MET A 56 6.08 10.65 -5.52
N LEU A 57 5.54 9.90 -6.47
CA LEU A 57 4.55 10.41 -7.42
C LEU A 57 3.28 10.91 -6.70
N ALA A 58 2.75 10.14 -5.75
CA ALA A 58 1.61 10.54 -4.93
C ALA A 58 1.87 11.84 -4.18
N LYS A 59 3.08 12.02 -3.63
CA LYS A 59 3.48 13.26 -2.96
C LYS A 59 3.49 14.45 -3.93
N VAL A 60 3.99 14.26 -5.14
CA VAL A 60 3.99 15.31 -6.18
C VAL A 60 2.56 15.68 -6.59
N LEU A 61 1.73 14.68 -6.92
CA LEU A 61 0.32 14.88 -7.28
C LEU A 61 -0.47 15.59 -6.17
N SER A 62 -0.28 15.16 -4.92
CA SER A 62 -1.00 15.74 -3.80
C SER A 62 -0.53 17.15 -3.46
N SER A 63 0.78 17.41 -3.51
CA SER A 63 1.35 18.68 -3.05
C SER A 63 1.28 19.78 -4.10
N HIS A 64 1.49 19.44 -5.38
CA HIS A 64 1.53 20.43 -6.47
C HIS A 64 0.22 20.54 -7.24
N HIS A 65 -0.59 19.48 -7.27
CA HIS A 65 -1.83 19.47 -8.07
C HIS A 65 -3.10 19.33 -7.24
N GLY A 66 -3.01 19.04 -5.95
CA GLY A 66 -4.14 19.06 -5.03
C GLY A 66 -5.02 17.81 -5.03
N PHE A 67 -4.57 16.72 -5.67
CA PHE A 67 -5.27 15.43 -5.62
C PHE A 67 -5.13 14.80 -4.24
N ASP A 68 -6.21 14.26 -3.69
CA ASP A 68 -6.06 13.27 -2.63
C ASP A 68 -5.47 12.01 -3.27
N CYS A 69 -4.44 11.43 -2.66
CA CYS A 69 -3.79 10.23 -3.21
C CYS A 69 -3.74 9.13 -2.15
N THR A 70 -3.99 7.90 -2.58
CA THR A 70 -3.76 6.70 -1.76
C THR A 70 -2.84 5.76 -2.52
N VAL A 71 -1.76 5.30 -1.87
CA VAL A 71 -0.82 4.33 -2.45
C VAL A 71 -1.04 2.98 -1.81
N LEU A 72 -1.45 2.01 -2.62
CA LEU A 72 -1.65 0.61 -2.22
C LEU A 72 -0.43 -0.21 -2.65
N PHE A 73 -0.08 -1.20 -1.83
CA PHE A 73 1.05 -2.08 -2.09
C PHE A 73 0.58 -3.54 -2.13
N SER A 74 1.21 -4.33 -2.99
CA SER A 74 1.20 -5.78 -2.78
C SER A 74 2.06 -6.12 -1.56
N VAL A 75 1.54 -6.96 -0.68
CA VAL A 75 2.23 -7.38 0.55
C VAL A 75 2.39 -8.89 0.62
N ASN A 76 3.42 -9.35 1.33
CA ASN A 76 3.62 -10.75 1.65
C ASN A 76 2.68 -11.20 2.80
N GLU A 77 2.79 -12.47 3.22
CA GLU A 77 1.97 -13.05 4.31
C GLU A 77 2.15 -12.36 5.67
N LYS A 78 3.26 -11.63 5.86
CA LYS A 78 3.55 -10.84 7.07
C LYS A 78 3.03 -9.39 6.96
N GLY A 79 2.44 -9.01 5.82
CA GLY A 79 2.02 -7.64 5.57
C GLY A 79 3.15 -6.69 5.15
N GLU A 80 4.30 -7.23 4.73
CA GLU A 80 5.46 -6.43 4.32
C GLU A 80 5.50 -6.24 2.80
N VAL A 81 5.98 -5.09 2.35
CA VAL A 81 6.26 -4.83 0.93
C VAL A 81 7.63 -5.40 0.58
N ASP A 82 7.64 -6.58 -0.03
CA ASP A 82 8.86 -7.32 -0.34
C ASP A 82 9.02 -7.54 -1.86
N PRO A 83 9.97 -6.85 -2.53
CA PRO A 83 10.26 -7.07 -3.95
C PRO A 83 10.98 -8.37 -4.25
N THR A 84 11.57 -9.02 -3.25
CA THR A 84 12.42 -10.18 -3.47
C THR A 84 11.61 -11.46 -3.58
N VAL A 85 10.30 -11.38 -3.29
CA VAL A 85 9.37 -12.49 -3.49
C VAL A 85 9.32 -12.82 -4.97
N PRO A 86 9.75 -14.03 -5.38
CA PRO A 86 9.72 -14.40 -6.77
C PRO A 86 8.28 -14.48 -7.26
N ALA A 87 8.03 -13.96 -8.46
CA ALA A 87 6.74 -14.07 -9.12
C ALA A 87 6.29 -15.56 -9.13
N PRO A 88 5.01 -15.85 -8.83
CA PRO A 88 4.52 -17.21 -8.56
C PRO A 88 4.31 -18.02 -9.84
N PHE A 89 5.31 -18.10 -10.70
CA PHE A 89 5.26 -18.90 -11.93
C PHE A 89 5.23 -20.40 -11.64
N LYS A 90 5.87 -20.83 -10.55
CA LYS A 90 6.00 -22.25 -10.19
C LYS A 90 4.81 -22.77 -9.38
N ASP A 91 4.19 -21.90 -8.58
CA ASP A 91 3.08 -22.26 -7.70
C ASP A 91 1.86 -21.38 -7.99
N LYS A 92 0.96 -21.90 -8.81
CA LYS A 92 -0.28 -21.22 -9.21
C LYS A 92 -1.34 -21.17 -8.09
N THR A 93 -1.09 -21.79 -6.94
CA THR A 93 -1.99 -21.72 -5.78
C THR A 93 -1.74 -20.47 -4.95
N LYS A 94 -0.54 -19.87 -5.03
CA LYS A 94 -0.26 -18.60 -4.37
C LYS A 94 -1.13 -17.50 -4.92
N ARG A 95 -1.62 -16.66 -4.01
CA ARG A 95 -2.36 -15.45 -4.30
C ARG A 95 -1.59 -14.28 -3.73
N HIS A 96 -1.55 -13.20 -4.48
CA HIS A 96 -1.08 -11.92 -4.00
C HIS A 96 -2.17 -11.27 -3.16
N ASN A 97 -1.80 -10.28 -2.37
CA ASN A 97 -2.73 -9.54 -1.54
C ASN A 97 -2.42 -8.06 -1.64
N ILE A 98 -3.43 -7.24 -1.96
CA ILE A 98 -3.33 -5.78 -1.94
C ILE A 98 -4.36 -5.25 -0.93
N PRO A 99 -3.94 -4.97 0.31
CA PRO A 99 -4.79 -4.33 1.29
C PRO A 99 -5.28 -2.96 0.80
N GLY A 100 -6.48 -2.55 1.21
CA GLY A 100 -7.01 -1.21 0.94
C GLY A 100 -7.68 -1.02 -0.43
N LEU A 101 -7.91 -2.09 -1.21
CA LEU A 101 -8.60 -2.01 -2.51
C LEU A 101 -10.03 -1.41 -2.45
N ASP A 102 -10.64 -1.30 -1.27
CA ASP A 102 -11.91 -0.58 -1.11
C ASP A 102 -11.82 0.92 -1.48
N HIS A 103 -10.62 1.51 -1.50
CA HIS A 103 -10.40 2.87 -1.99
C HIS A 103 -10.78 3.04 -3.47
N LEU A 104 -10.77 1.96 -4.27
CA LEU A 104 -11.19 1.99 -5.68
C LEU A 104 -12.64 2.46 -5.85
N LYS A 105 -13.52 2.22 -4.87
CA LYS A 105 -14.92 2.68 -4.92
C LYS A 105 -15.03 4.19 -5.05
N LYS A 106 -14.10 4.94 -4.44
CA LYS A 106 -14.10 6.41 -4.40
C LYS A 106 -13.10 7.03 -5.37
N ALA A 107 -12.18 6.25 -5.93
CA ALA A 107 -11.18 6.73 -6.86
C ALA A 107 -11.83 7.38 -8.10
N ASP A 108 -11.30 8.51 -8.53
CA ASP A 108 -11.60 9.16 -9.81
C ASP A 108 -10.61 8.72 -10.92
N CYS A 109 -9.43 8.24 -10.53
CA CYS A 109 -8.39 7.74 -11.44
C CYS A 109 -7.57 6.66 -10.72
N VAL A 110 -7.11 5.66 -11.47
CA VAL A 110 -6.19 4.62 -10.98
C VAL A 110 -4.91 4.65 -11.81
N ILE A 111 -3.76 4.65 -11.12
CA ILE A 111 -2.45 4.40 -11.70
C ILE A 111 -2.00 3.03 -11.23
N TRP A 112 -1.87 2.07 -12.14
CA TRP A 112 -1.68 0.67 -11.80
C TRP A 112 -0.40 0.11 -12.41
N ILE A 113 0.62 -0.08 -11.57
CA ILE A 113 1.84 -0.78 -11.97
C ILE A 113 1.84 -2.15 -11.28
N SER A 114 1.69 -3.20 -12.08
CA SER A 114 1.73 -4.56 -11.56
C SER A 114 2.27 -5.57 -12.56
N ARG A 115 2.69 -6.73 -12.05
CA ARG A 115 3.21 -7.81 -12.89
C ARG A 115 2.84 -9.18 -12.34
N PHE A 116 2.35 -10.05 -13.22
CA PHE A 116 1.99 -11.45 -12.89
C PHE A 116 1.06 -11.58 -11.67
N MET A 117 0.20 -10.58 -11.46
CA MET A 117 -0.71 -10.54 -10.32
C MET A 117 -1.76 -11.63 -10.42
N HIS A 118 -1.98 -12.30 -9.30
CA HIS A 118 -3.02 -13.30 -9.13
C HIS A 118 -3.70 -13.08 -7.79
N LEU A 119 -4.84 -12.39 -7.79
CA LEU A 119 -5.54 -11.95 -6.59
C LEU A 119 -6.68 -12.92 -6.23
N PRO A 120 -7.12 -12.96 -4.96
CA PRO A 120 -8.37 -13.56 -4.56
C PRO A 120 -9.58 -12.95 -5.30
N GLU A 121 -10.67 -13.71 -5.41
CA GLU A 121 -11.86 -13.31 -6.18
C GLU A 121 -12.50 -12.03 -5.68
N ASP A 122 -12.56 -11.83 -4.36
CA ASP A 122 -13.11 -10.63 -3.73
C ASP A 122 -12.29 -9.37 -4.04
N GLN A 123 -10.96 -9.50 -4.15
CA GLN A 123 -10.08 -8.41 -4.57
C GLN A 123 -10.18 -8.14 -6.08
N MET A 124 -10.28 -9.19 -6.89
CA MET A 124 -10.55 -9.05 -8.33
C MET A 124 -11.86 -8.31 -8.60
N GLN A 125 -12.91 -8.59 -7.82
CA GLN A 125 -14.19 -7.91 -7.98
C GLN A 125 -14.08 -6.38 -7.82
N ARG A 126 -13.20 -5.89 -6.94
CA ARG A 126 -12.98 -4.44 -6.78
C ARG A 126 -12.41 -3.79 -8.04
N PHE A 127 -11.58 -4.51 -8.79
CA PHE A 127 -11.08 -4.05 -10.09
C PHE A 127 -12.18 -4.07 -11.15
N TYR A 128 -13.00 -5.13 -11.20
CA TYR A 128 -14.15 -5.19 -12.11
C TYR A 128 -15.12 -4.03 -11.87
N ASP A 129 -15.50 -3.80 -10.61
CA ASP A 129 -16.37 -2.67 -10.23
C ASP A 129 -15.79 -1.32 -10.69
N TYR A 130 -14.47 -1.14 -10.58
CA TYR A 130 -13.79 0.07 -11.03
C TYR A 130 -13.80 0.20 -12.56
N PHE A 131 -13.46 -0.86 -13.29
CA PHE A 131 -13.42 -0.84 -14.76
C PHE A 131 -14.81 -0.66 -15.38
N ASP A 132 -15.82 -1.32 -14.84
CA ASP A 132 -17.21 -1.20 -15.28
C ASP A 132 -17.76 0.22 -15.06
N SER A 133 -17.19 0.98 -14.12
CA SER A 133 -17.55 2.39 -13.91
C SER A 133 -17.05 3.33 -15.03
N GLY A 134 -16.16 2.87 -15.91
CA GLY A 134 -15.62 3.64 -17.03
C GLY A 134 -14.66 4.77 -16.63
N LYS A 135 -14.15 4.75 -15.39
CA LYS A 135 -13.21 5.77 -14.89
C LYS A 135 -11.81 5.58 -15.46
N PRO A 136 -11.01 6.66 -15.59
CA PRO A 136 -9.65 6.61 -16.13
C PRO A 136 -8.72 5.61 -15.44
N LEU A 137 -7.91 4.93 -16.25
CA LEU A 137 -6.84 4.02 -15.82
C LEU A 137 -5.55 4.39 -16.57
N ILE A 138 -4.43 4.40 -15.85
CA ILE A 138 -3.07 4.47 -16.40
C ILE A 138 -2.33 3.22 -15.93
N ALA A 139 -1.82 2.41 -16.86
CA ALA A 139 -1.15 1.13 -16.57
C ALA A 139 0.05 0.89 -17.49
#